data_AF-A0A8D6U785-F1
#
_entry.id   AF-A0A8D6U785-F1
#
_cell.length_a   1.000
_cell.length_b   1.000
_cell.length_c   1.000
_cell.angle_alpha   90.00
_cell.angle_beta   90.00
_cell.angle_gamma   90.00
#
_symmetry.space_group_name_H-M   'P 1'
#
loop_
_entity.id
_entity.type
_entity.pdbx_description
1 polymer ?
#
loop_
_entity_poly.entity_id
_entity_poly.type
_entity_poly.pdbx_seq_one_letter_code
_entity_poly.pdbx_strand_id
1 'polypeptide(L)'
;MAVFHESYDVFLTPTVADVSPNHGQFALSEILQNQLKPIADFDWPKQQELIWAMFADSLDWTPFTQQANLTGQPSISLPIIYRNADGLSLGV
;
A
#
# COMPACT_ATOMS: atom_id res chain seq x y z
N MET A 1 17.47 6.59 1.88
CA MET A 1 17.17 7.06 3.24
C MET A 1 18.40 7.45 4.04
N ALA A 2 19.57 6.82 3.85
CA ALA A 2 20.80 7.20 4.57
C ALA A 2 21.09 8.72 4.53
N VAL A 3 21.09 9.32 3.34
CA VAL A 3 21.32 10.77 3.16
C VAL A 3 20.26 11.64 3.85
N PHE A 4 19.00 11.20 3.90
CA PHE A 4 17.95 11.93 4.63
C PHE A 4 18.24 11.99 6.13
N HIS A 5 18.72 10.87 6.69
CA HIS A 5 19.07 10.75 8.10
C HIS A 5 20.38 11.43 8.50
N GLU A 6 21.12 12.01 7.55
CA GLU A 6 22.21 12.92 7.87
C GLU A 6 21.68 14.26 8.42
N SER A 7 20.44 14.64 8.06
CA SER A 7 19.81 15.91 8.47
C SER A 7 18.59 15.73 9.39
N TYR A 8 17.91 14.58 9.35
CA TYR A 8 16.64 14.36 10.06
C TYR A 8 16.58 12.98 10.73
N ASP A 9 16.25 12.92 12.02
CA ASP A 9 16.18 11.65 12.75
C ASP A 9 14.99 10.76 12.32
N VAL A 10 13.85 11.39 11.98
CA VAL A 10 12.59 10.69 11.68
C VAL A 10 11.98 11.23 10.39
N PHE A 11 11.43 10.32 9.59
CA PHE A 11 10.60 10.66 8.44
C PHE A 11 9.13 10.45 8.81
N LEU A 12 8.35 11.53 8.79
CA LEU A 12 6.92 11.50 9.11
C LEU A 12 6.09 11.61 7.84
N THR A 13 5.12 10.72 7.69
CA THR A 13 4.13 10.71 6.61
C THR A 13 2.77 10.35 7.21
N PRO A 14 1.64 10.66 6.56
CA PRO A 14 0.44 9.89 6.83
C PRO A 14 0.73 8.39 6.69
N THR A 15 0.07 7.53 7.47
CA THR A 15 0.26 6.08 7.33
C THR A 15 -0.25 5.59 5.97
N VAL A 16 -1.41 6.10 5.56
CA VAL A 16 -2.14 5.73 4.33
C VAL A 16 -2.67 7.00 3.65
N ALA A 17 -3.00 6.92 2.37
CA ALA A 17 -3.45 8.08 1.59
C ALA A 17 -4.87 8.54 1.97
N ASP A 18 -5.72 7.60 2.39
CA ASP A 18 -7.10 7.89 2.76
C ASP A 18 -7.60 6.88 3.81
N VAL A 19 -8.75 7.18 4.40
CA VAL A 19 -9.41 6.39 5.45
C VAL A 19 -9.76 4.99 4.98
N SER A 20 -10.16 4.13 5.92
CA SER A 20 -10.53 2.74 5.65
C SER A 20 -11.44 2.60 4.42
N PRO A 21 -11.04 1.83 3.39
CA PRO A 21 -11.83 1.66 2.19
C PRO A 21 -13.12 0.88 2.50
N ASN A 22 -14.13 1.04 1.65
CA ASN A 22 -15.35 0.25 1.77
C ASN A 22 -15.09 -1.24 1.49
N HIS A 23 -15.93 -2.11 2.05
CA HIS A 23 -15.88 -3.53 1.74
C HIS A 23 -16.07 -3.75 0.23
N GLY A 24 -15.13 -4.49 -0.38
CA GLY A 24 -15.16 -4.80 -1.80
C GLY A 24 -14.68 -3.68 -2.73
N GLN A 25 -14.23 -2.53 -2.20
CA GLN A 25 -13.76 -1.40 -3.03
C GLN A 25 -12.62 -1.79 -3.99
N PHE A 26 -11.74 -2.71 -3.56
CA PHE A 26 -10.64 -3.23 -4.38
C PHE A 26 -10.88 -4.69 -4.80
N ALA A 27 -12.15 -5.11 -4.93
CA ALA A 27 -12.45 -6.46 -5.38
C ALA A 27 -11.96 -6.66 -6.83
N LEU A 28 -11.17 -7.71 -7.03
CA LEU A 28 -10.64 -8.05 -8.35
C LEU A 28 -11.77 -8.49 -9.28
N SER A 29 -11.71 -8.10 -10.54
CA SER A 29 -12.66 -8.60 -11.55
C SER A 29 -12.56 -10.13 -11.71
N GLU A 30 -13.65 -10.79 -12.08
CA GLU A 30 -13.66 -12.24 -12.34
C GLU A 30 -12.61 -12.64 -13.40
N ILE A 31 -12.40 -11.77 -14.39
CA ILE A 31 -11.39 -11.95 -15.44
C ILE A 31 -9.99 -12.02 -14.82
N LEU A 32 -9.63 -11.02 -14.00
CA LEU A 32 -8.31 -10.97 -13.37
C LEU A 32 -8.12 -12.13 -12.39
N GLN A 33 -9.15 -12.49 -11.62
CA GLN A 33 -9.10 -13.67 -10.74
C GLN A 33 -8.84 -14.96 -11.52
N ASN A 34 -9.50 -15.14 -12.66
CA ASN A 34 -9.31 -16.33 -13.50
C ASN A 34 -7.93 -16.36 -14.18
N GLN A 35 -7.35 -15.20 -14.47
CA GLN A 35 -5.97 -15.09 -14.95
C GLN A 35 -4.93 -15.35 -13.85
N LEU A 36 -5.21 -14.94 -12.60
CA LEU A 36 -4.28 -15.14 -11.49
C LEU A 36 -4.20 -16.61 -11.03
N LYS A 37 -5.28 -17.40 -11.18
CA LYS A 37 -5.32 -18.82 -10.77
C LYS A 37 -4.18 -19.66 -11.38
N PRO A 38 -3.93 -19.63 -12.70
CA PRO A 38 -2.83 -20.35 -13.33
C PRO A 38 -1.55 -19.49 -13.50
N ILE A 39 -1.30 -18.50 -12.63
CA ILE A 39 -0.19 -17.54 -12.85
C ILE A 39 1.18 -18.21 -13.04
N ALA A 40 1.41 -19.36 -12.39
CA ALA A 40 2.66 -20.12 -12.49
C ALA A 40 2.94 -20.67 -13.90
N ASP A 41 1.91 -20.81 -14.75
CA ASP A 41 2.02 -21.33 -16.11
C ASP A 41 2.45 -20.24 -17.11
N PHE A 42 2.41 -18.96 -16.72
CA PHE A 42 2.81 -17.84 -17.57
C PHE A 42 4.30 -17.54 -17.48
N ASP A 43 4.81 -16.85 -18.50
CA ASP A 43 6.17 -16.31 -18.49
C ASP A 43 6.31 -15.15 -17.48
N TRP A 44 7.55 -14.89 -17.07
CA TRP A 44 7.85 -13.88 -16.06
C TRP A 44 7.26 -12.49 -16.37
N PRO A 45 7.32 -11.96 -17.61
CA PRO A 45 6.68 -10.69 -17.94
C PRO A 45 5.18 -10.68 -17.66
N LYS A 46 4.46 -11.73 -18.06
CA LYS A 46 3.02 -11.79 -17.84
C LYS A 46 2.65 -11.96 -16.37
N GLN A 47 3.44 -12.72 -15.61
CA GLN A 47 3.27 -12.82 -14.17
C GLN A 47 3.35 -11.45 -13.51
N GLN A 48 4.35 -10.64 -13.90
CA GLN A 48 4.54 -9.32 -13.32
C GLN A 48 3.42 -8.35 -13.68
N GLU A 49 2.92 -8.40 -14.91
CA GLU A 49 1.75 -7.62 -15.35
C GLU A 49 0.51 -7.94 -14.50
N LEU A 50 0.24 -9.23 -14.25
CA LEU A 50 -0.92 -9.65 -13.46
C LEU A 50 -0.79 -9.29 -11.98
N ILE A 51 0.41 -9.43 -11.41
CA ILE A 51 0.71 -8.99 -10.04
C ILE A 51 0.50 -7.48 -9.91
N TRP A 52 0.99 -6.71 -10.89
CA TRP A 52 0.79 -5.27 -10.90
C TRP A 52 -0.69 -4.90 -10.98
N ALA A 53 -1.44 -5.52 -11.91
CA ALA A 53 -2.87 -5.30 -12.06
C ALA A 53 -3.68 -5.67 -10.79
N MET A 54 -3.21 -6.65 -10.02
CA MET A 54 -3.83 -7.04 -8.75
C MET A 54 -3.65 -5.98 -7.66
N PHE A 55 -2.51 -5.26 -7.63
CA PHE A 55 -2.15 -4.39 -6.52
C PHE A 55 -2.30 -2.89 -6.80
N ALA A 56 -2.25 -2.45 -8.06
CA ALA A 56 -2.18 -1.03 -8.43
C ALA A 56 -3.17 -0.14 -7.66
N ASP A 57 -4.46 -0.47 -7.70
CA ASP A 57 -5.51 0.32 -7.06
C ASP A 57 -5.34 0.40 -5.52
N SER A 58 -4.89 -0.68 -4.89
CA SER A 58 -4.67 -0.74 -3.44
C SER A 58 -3.38 -0.04 -2.98
N LEU A 59 -2.38 0.04 -3.87
CA LEU A 59 -1.11 0.70 -3.59
C LEU A 59 -1.27 2.22 -3.56
N ASP A 60 -2.16 2.77 -4.39
CA ASP A 60 -2.53 4.19 -4.34
C ASP A 60 -3.13 4.57 -2.98
N TRP A 61 -3.75 3.62 -2.28
CA TRP A 61 -4.30 3.82 -0.94
C TRP A 61 -3.26 3.72 0.18
N THR A 62 -2.17 2.98 -0.04
CA THR A 62 -1.14 2.67 0.96
C THR A 62 0.29 3.09 0.55
N PRO A 63 0.48 4.26 -0.10
CA PRO A 63 1.69 4.56 -0.86
C PRO A 63 2.94 4.74 0.02
N PHE A 64 2.75 5.08 1.29
CA PHE A 64 3.85 5.46 2.20
C PHE A 64 4.50 4.25 2.90
N THR A 65 3.79 3.12 3.00
CA THR A 65 4.23 1.97 3.79
C THR A 65 5.32 1.14 3.12
N GLN A 66 5.32 1.06 1.77
CA GLN A 66 6.24 0.21 1.02
C GLN A 66 7.69 0.63 1.16
N GLN A 67 7.96 1.91 1.41
CA GLN A 67 9.32 2.41 1.59
C GLN A 67 10.04 1.72 2.76
N ALA A 68 9.35 1.51 3.88
CA ALA A 68 9.92 0.82 5.04
C ALA A 68 10.20 -0.66 4.72
N ASN A 69 9.29 -1.33 4.00
CA ASN A 69 9.46 -2.74 3.57
C ASN A 69 10.69 -2.90 2.65
N LEU A 70 10.87 -2.00 1.69
CA LEU A 70 11.96 -2.08 0.71
C LEU A 70 13.33 -1.71 1.30
N THR A 71 13.36 -0.81 2.28
CA THR A 71 14.60 -0.32 2.90
C THR A 71 14.99 -1.07 4.18
N GLY A 72 14.06 -1.83 4.77
CA GLY A 72 14.25 -2.52 6.04
C GLY A 72 14.30 -1.58 7.25
N GLN A 73 13.92 -0.31 7.09
CA GLN A 73 13.91 0.65 8.19
C GLN A 73 12.75 0.37 9.16
N PRO A 74 12.94 0.59 10.46
CA PRO A 74 11.83 0.54 11.42
C PRO A 74 10.81 1.62 11.10
N SER A 75 9.52 1.27 11.17
CA SER A 75 8.40 2.18 11.00
C SER A 75 7.27 1.78 11.95
N ILE A 76 6.50 2.77 12.40
CA ILE A 76 5.34 2.60 13.28
C ILE A 76 4.22 3.53 12.82
N SER A 77 2.98 3.08 12.92
CA SER A 77 1.78 3.90 12.73
C SER A 77 1.15 4.17 14.09
N LEU A 78 0.94 5.44 14.41
CA LEU A 78 0.26 5.87 15.63
C LEU A 78 -1.06 6.57 15.29
N PRO A 79 -2.14 6.30 16.04
CA PRO A 79 -3.39 7.02 15.85
C PRO A 79 -3.22 8.47 16.30
N ILE A 80 -3.59 9.42 15.45
CA ILE A 80 -3.70 10.81 15.86
C ILE A 80 -5.05 11.06 16.51
N ILE A 81 -5.14 12.09 17.37
CA ILE A 81 -6.37 12.43 18.09
C ILE A 81 -7.50 12.82 17.11
N TYR A 82 -7.14 13.28 15.91
CA TYR A 82 -8.09 13.71 14.88
C TYR A 82 -8.72 12.54 14.12
N ARG A 83 -9.98 12.72 13.73
CA ARG A 83 -10.77 11.81 12.89
C ARG A 83 -11.31 12.59 11.70
N ASN A 84 -11.57 11.92 10.58
CA ASN A 84 -12.24 12.56 9.45
C ASN A 84 -13.70 12.94 9.81
N ALA A 85 -14.41 13.60 8.89
CA ALA A 85 -15.80 14.02 9.09
C ALA A 85 -16.76 12.85 9.42
N ASP A 86 -16.43 11.64 8.95
CA ASP A 86 -17.21 10.41 9.19
C ASP A 86 -16.80 9.68 10.48
N GLY A 87 -15.87 10.24 11.26
CA GLY A 87 -15.39 9.66 12.51
C GLY A 87 -14.36 8.54 12.34
N LEU A 88 -13.77 8.38 11.16
CA LEU A 88 -12.73 7.39 10.87
C LEU A 88 -11.36 7.85 11.40
N SER A 89 -10.61 6.91 11.96
CA SER A 89 -9.28 7.17 12.54
C SER A 89 -8.24 7.49 11.46
N LEU A 90 -7.33 8.39 11.77
CA LEU A 90 -6.17 8.70 10.94
C LEU A 90 -4.87 8.25 11.63
N GLY A 91 -3.86 7.92 10.82
CA GLY A 91 -2.55 7.50 11.29
C GLY A 91 -1.42 8.37 10.73
N VAL A 92 -0.38 8.51 11.53
CA VAL A 92 0.93 9.09 11.17
C VAL A 92 2.03 8.15 11.68
#